data_AF-A0AAV8XR55-F1
#
_entry.id   AF-A0AAV8XR55-F1
#
_cell.length_a   1.000
_cell.length_b   1.000
_cell.length_c   1.000
_cell.angle_alpha   90.00
_cell.angle_beta   90.00
_cell.angle_gamma   90.00
#
_symmetry.space_group_name_H-M   'P 1'
#
loop_
_entity.id
_entity.type
_entity.pdbx_description
1 polymer ?
#
loop_
_entity_poly.entity_id
_entity_poly.type
_entity_poly.pdbx_seq_one_letter_code
_entity_poly.pdbx_strand_id
1 'polypeptide(L)'
;MDRIHRFAREKLKIHSDKMKQRLDTTSTETAFKPGDAVWLYAPKRTKGKSPKLQSNWEGPYTIIKKINDLVYRIQLSPRSKPKVVHLERLAKYTGHNPPDWFVVEDPPPRTEDSVIRDE
;
A
#
# COMPACT_ATOMS: atom_id res chain seq x y z
N MET A 1 -22.77 40.95 -12.92
CA MET A 1 -21.83 39.93 -13.45
C MET A 1 -20.60 39.75 -12.55
N ASP A 2 -19.85 40.80 -12.19
CA ASP A 2 -18.60 40.70 -11.41
C ASP A 2 -18.71 39.92 -10.08
N ARG A 3 -19.84 40.08 -9.37
CA ARG A 3 -20.10 39.43 -8.08
C ARG A 3 -20.19 37.90 -8.17
N ILE A 4 -20.70 37.36 -9.29
CA ILE A 4 -20.82 35.91 -9.53
C ILE A 4 -19.45 35.31 -9.83
N HIS A 5 -18.64 35.99 -10.66
CA HIS A 5 -17.27 35.54 -10.96
C HIS A 5 -16.38 35.53 -9.72
N ARG A 6 -16.52 36.54 -8.85
CA ARG A 6 -15.79 36.61 -7.57
C ARG A 6 -16.13 35.43 -6.66
N PHE A 7 -17.42 35.15 -6.50
CA PHE A 7 -17.88 34.02 -5.68
C PHE A 7 -17.35 32.67 -6.21
N ALA A 8 -17.41 32.45 -7.52
CA ALA A 8 -16.89 31.22 -8.13
C ALA A 8 -15.38 31.06 -7.91
N ARG A 9 -14.58 32.13 -8.09
CA ARG A 9 -13.12 32.10 -7.85
C ARG A 9 -12.77 31.84 -6.39
N GLU A 10 -13.51 32.43 -5.46
CA GLU A 10 -13.31 32.22 -4.03
C GLU A 10 -13.57 30.77 -3.64
N LYS A 11 -14.65 30.16 -4.14
CA LYS A 11 -14.93 28.73 -3.92
C LYS A 11 -13.83 27.85 -4.52
N LEU A 12 -13.38 28.11 -5.74
CA LEU A 12 -12.28 27.37 -6.35
C LEU A 12 -11.01 27.45 -5.51
N LYS A 13 -10.67 28.63 -4.99
CA LYS A 13 -9.51 28.82 -4.11
C LYS A 13 -9.64 28.00 -2.84
N ILE A 14 -10.78 28.08 -2.15
CA ILE A 14 -11.04 27.29 -0.93
C ILE A 14 -10.90 25.79 -1.19
N HIS A 15 -11.43 25.30 -2.31
CA HIS A 15 -11.32 23.87 -2.67
C HIS A 15 -9.88 23.46 -3.00
N SER A 16 -9.12 24.32 -3.69
CA SER A 16 -7.70 24.11 -3.98
C SER A 16 -6.88 24.05 -2.69
N ASP A 17 -7.08 25.02 -1.79
CA ASP A 17 -6.35 25.11 -0.52
C ASP A 17 -6.64 23.89 0.37
N LYS A 18 -7.90 23.44 0.43
CA LYS A 18 -8.28 22.21 1.13
C LYS A 18 -7.65 20.96 0.51
N MET A 19 -7.58 20.88 -0.81
CA MET A 19 -6.94 19.76 -1.49
C MET A 19 -5.45 19.69 -1.12
N LYS A 20 -4.75 20.82 -1.18
CA LYS A 20 -3.35 20.93 -0.80
C LYS A 20 -3.13 20.44 0.64
N GLN A 21 -3.89 20.98 1.60
CA GLN A 21 -3.79 20.56 3.02
C GLN A 21 -3.99 19.06 3.22
N ARG A 22 -4.95 18.45 2.51
CA ARG A 22 -5.20 17.00 2.60
C ARG A 22 -4.00 16.18 2.13
N LEU A 23 -3.43 16.56 0.99
CA LEU A 23 -2.27 15.87 0.41
C LEU A 23 -1.04 16.02 1.31
N ASP A 24 -0.78 17.24 1.79
CA ASP A 24 0.37 17.53 2.68
C ASP A 24 0.29 16.70 3.98
N THR A 25 -0.91 16.55 4.56
CA THR A 25 -1.11 15.74 5.80
C THR A 25 -0.89 14.25 5.56
N THR A 26 -1.32 13.73 4.41
CA THR A 26 -1.23 12.29 4.06
C THR A 26 0.21 11.90 3.68
N SER A 27 1.03 12.87 3.27
CA SER A 27 2.43 12.67 2.92
C SER A 27 3.34 12.35 4.12
N THR A 28 2.82 12.37 5.35
CA THR A 28 3.56 12.04 6.57
C THR A 28 3.75 10.51 6.70
N GLU A 29 4.63 10.00 5.83
CA GLU A 29 5.60 8.91 6.07
C GLU A 29 5.08 7.64 6.76
N THR A 30 4.38 6.78 6.03
CA THR A 30 4.54 5.33 6.23
C THR A 30 5.56 4.82 5.22
N ALA A 31 6.84 4.82 5.60
CA ALA A 31 7.90 4.24 4.78
C ALA A 31 7.82 2.71 4.86
N PHE A 32 7.25 2.08 3.83
CA PHE A 32 7.26 0.63 3.74
C PHE A 32 8.63 0.10 3.31
N LYS A 33 8.99 -1.09 3.77
CA LYS A 33 10.23 -1.77 3.44
C LYS A 33 9.99 -2.90 2.42
N PRO A 34 10.99 -3.24 1.59
CA PRO A 34 10.95 -4.50 0.84
C PRO A 34 10.69 -5.69 1.78
N GLY A 35 9.80 -6.60 1.39
CA GLY A 35 9.33 -7.71 2.21
C GLY A 35 8.01 -7.43 2.95
N ASP A 36 7.62 -6.16 3.12
CA ASP A 36 6.38 -5.84 3.84
C ASP A 36 5.13 -6.28 3.06
N ALA A 37 4.14 -6.77 3.82
CA ALA A 37 2.79 -7.07 3.35
C ALA A 37 1.95 -5.78 3.27
N VAL A 38 1.34 -5.52 2.11
CA VAL A 38 0.50 -4.34 1.88
C VAL A 38 -0.78 -4.67 1.11
N TRP A 39 -1.87 -3.99 1.44
CA TRP A 39 -3.09 -3.96 0.64
C TRP A 39 -2.98 -2.95 -0.50
N LEU A 40 -3.49 -3.31 -1.68
CA LEU A 40 -3.57 -2.41 -2.82
C LEU A 40 -4.98 -1.84 -2.98
N TYR A 41 -5.11 -0.51 -3.04
CA TYR A 41 -6.34 0.15 -3.48
C TYR A 41 -6.48 0.07 -5.00
N ALA A 42 -7.38 -0.79 -5.46
CA ALA A 42 -7.69 -1.07 -6.86
C ALA A 42 -9.22 -1.01 -7.09
N PRO A 43 -9.82 0.19 -7.18
CA PRO A 43 -11.25 0.34 -7.42
C PRO A 43 -11.61 -0.20 -8.81
N LYS A 44 -12.14 -1.43 -8.85
CA LYS A 44 -12.55 -2.10 -10.08
C LYS A 44 -14.06 -2.15 -10.16
N ARG A 45 -14.62 -1.49 -11.18
CA ARG A 45 -16.06 -1.58 -11.48
C ARG A 45 -16.32 -2.89 -12.21
N THR A 46 -17.18 -3.73 -11.64
CA THR A 46 -17.64 -4.96 -12.29
C THR A 46 -19.05 -4.76 -12.81
N LYS A 47 -19.30 -5.04 -14.10
CA LYS A 47 -20.64 -4.97 -14.69
C LYS A 47 -21.58 -5.90 -13.92
N GLY A 48 -22.81 -5.45 -13.67
CA GLY A 48 -23.82 -6.22 -12.93
C GLY A 48 -23.66 -6.24 -11.40
N LYS A 49 -22.63 -5.60 -10.84
CA LYS A 49 -22.49 -5.41 -9.38
C LYS A 49 -22.63 -3.94 -9.01
N SER A 50 -23.22 -3.67 -7.84
CA SER A 50 -23.32 -2.31 -7.31
C SER A 50 -21.93 -1.81 -6.90
N PRO A 51 -21.39 -0.72 -7.50
CA PRO A 51 -20.04 -0.23 -7.21
C PRO A 51 -19.80 0.10 -5.73
N LYS A 52 -20.86 0.50 -5.01
CA LYS A 52 -20.78 0.87 -3.59
C LYS A 52 -20.57 -0.33 -2.66
N LEU A 53 -20.95 -1.53 -3.09
CA LEU A 53 -20.84 -2.76 -2.32
C LEU A 53 -19.59 -3.58 -2.68
N GLN A 54 -18.74 -3.09 -3.58
CA GLN A 54 -17.51 -3.79 -3.97
C GLN A 54 -16.36 -3.41 -3.04
N SER A 55 -15.55 -4.39 -2.64
CA SER A 55 -14.26 -4.11 -1.99
C SER A 55 -13.32 -3.48 -3.02
N ASN A 56 -12.76 -2.33 -2.66
CA ASN A 56 -11.73 -1.64 -3.46
C ASN A 56 -10.30 -2.03 -3.06
N TRP A 57 -10.14 -2.81 -1.98
CA TRP A 57 -8.84 -3.28 -1.51
C TRP A 57 -8.60 -4.70 -2.01
N GLU A 58 -7.44 -4.90 -2.63
CA GLU A 58 -7.04 -6.15 -3.26
C GLU A 58 -5.78 -6.68 -2.60
N GLY A 59 -5.85 -7.94 -2.16
CA GLY A 59 -4.75 -8.81 -1.72
C GLY A 59 -3.87 -8.28 -0.57
N PRO A 60 -3.18 -9.16 0.15
CA PRO A 60 -1.82 -8.84 0.54
C PRO A 60 -0.92 -8.92 -0.70
N TYR A 61 -0.15 -7.89 -0.95
CA TYR A 61 0.97 -7.83 -1.88
C TYR A 61 2.25 -7.72 -1.08
N THR A 62 3.35 -8.23 -1.62
CA THR A 62 4.69 -8.03 -1.04
C THR A 62 5.39 -6.90 -1.77
N ILE A 63 6.03 -6.01 -1.04
CA ILE A 63 6.89 -4.99 -1.65
C ILE A 63 8.20 -5.65 -2.07
N ILE A 64 8.51 -5.62 -3.36
CA ILE A 64 9.80 -6.11 -3.87
C ILE A 64 10.87 -5.05 -3.69
N LYS A 65 10.55 -3.81 -4.06
CA LYS A 65 11.53 -2.72 -4.13
C LYS A 65 10.85 -1.37 -3.97
N LYS A 66 11.51 -0.47 -3.25
CA LYS A 66 11.24 0.96 -3.25
C LYS A 66 11.94 1.60 -4.45
N ILE A 67 11.17 2.18 -5.37
CA ILE A 67 11.71 2.89 -6.55
C ILE A 67 11.99 4.34 -6.17
N ASN A 68 11.03 4.97 -5.49
CA ASN A 68 11.11 6.32 -4.95
C ASN A 68 10.37 6.36 -3.60
N ASP A 69 10.40 7.47 -2.88
CA ASP A 69 9.69 7.64 -1.60
C ASP A 69 8.19 7.41 -1.71
N LEU A 70 7.62 7.78 -2.85
CA LEU A 70 6.19 7.65 -3.14
C LEU A 70 5.85 6.49 -4.08
N VAL A 71 6.83 5.81 -4.66
CA VAL A 71 6.57 4.80 -5.71
C VAL A 71 7.24 3.48 -5.35
N TYR A 72 6.42 2.45 -5.24
CA TYR A 72 6.83 1.12 -4.83
C TYR A 72 6.51 0.11 -5.93
N ARG A 73 7.34 -0.93 -6.02
CA ARG A 73 7.08 -2.10 -6.85
C ARG A 73 6.61 -3.23 -5.96
N ILE A 74 5.38 -3.69 -6.21
CA ILE A 74 4.69 -4.72 -5.43
C ILE A 74 4.41 -5.95 -6.28
N GLN A 75 4.25 -7.10 -5.63
CA GLN A 75 3.98 -8.37 -6.29
C GLN A 75 3.04 -9.23 -5.44
N LEU A 76 2.09 -9.90 -6.09
CA LEU A 76 1.07 -10.71 -5.41
C LEU A 76 1.57 -12.14 -5.13
N SER A 77 2.46 -12.65 -5.95
CA SER A 77 3.08 -13.97 -5.78
C SER A 77 4.36 -14.04 -6.61
N PRO A 78 5.33 -14.92 -6.31
CA PRO A 78 6.59 -15.00 -7.04
C PRO A 78 6.42 -15.16 -8.57
N ARG A 79 5.34 -15.80 -9.01
CA ARG A 79 5.01 -16.01 -10.43
C ARG A 79 4.23 -14.86 -11.07
N SER A 80 3.62 -13.98 -10.27
CA SER A 80 2.81 -12.87 -10.75
C SER A 80 3.68 -11.74 -11.30
N LYS A 81 3.16 -10.99 -12.29
CA LYS A 81 3.85 -9.80 -12.81
C LYS A 81 3.89 -8.71 -11.74
N PRO A 82 5.06 -8.10 -11.49
CA PRO A 82 5.17 -7.00 -10.55
C PRO A 82 4.41 -5.77 -11.06
N LYS A 83 3.83 -5.00 -10.13
CA LYS A 83 3.10 -3.75 -10.39
C LYS A 83 3.83 -2.58 -9.74
N VAL A 84 3.85 -1.43 -10.42
CA VAL A 84 4.38 -0.18 -9.86
C VAL A 84 3.22 0.68 -9.38
N VAL A 85 3.25 1.10 -8.11
CA VAL A 85 2.10 1.71 -7.42
C VAL A 85 2.57 2.86 -6.52
N HIS A 86 1.74 3.90 -6.44
CA HIS A 86 1.94 5.04 -5.54
C HIS A 86 1.63 4.70 -4.08
N LEU A 87 2.37 5.28 -3.14
CA LEU A 87 2.26 5.06 -1.69
C LEU A 87 0.82 5.21 -1.18
N GLU A 88 0.11 6.25 -1.59
CA GLU A 88 -1.29 6.52 -1.16
C GLU A 88 -2.29 5.42 -1.55
N ARG A 89 -1.92 4.53 -2.48
CA ARG A 89 -2.74 3.38 -2.86
C ARG A 89 -2.38 2.12 -2.07
N LEU A 90 -1.43 2.20 -1.15
CA LEU A 90 -0.99 1.10 -0.32
C LEU A 90 -1.47 1.32 1.11
N ALA A 91 -1.90 0.24 1.76
CA ALA A 91 -2.16 0.22 3.19
C ALA A 91 -1.39 -0.93 3.83
N LYS A 92 -0.95 -0.75 5.07
CA LYS A 92 -0.27 -1.83 5.81
C LYS A 92 -1.23 -3.02 5.97
N TYR A 93 -0.72 -4.23 5.75
CA TYR A 93 -1.49 -5.45 6.00
C TYR A 93 -1.47 -5.77 7.50
N THR A 94 -2.66 -5.88 8.11
CA THR A 94 -2.86 -6.15 9.55
C THR A 94 -3.57 -7.49 9.82
N GLY A 95 -3.54 -8.42 8.86
CA GLY A 95 -4.22 -9.72 8.99
C GLY A 95 -3.38 -10.75 9.75
N HIS A 96 -4.05 -11.63 10.52
CA HIS A 96 -3.45 -12.74 11.26
C HIS A 96 -3.17 -13.99 10.41
N ASN A 97 -3.57 -14.00 9.13
CA ASN A 97 -3.40 -15.16 8.24
C ASN A 97 -2.65 -14.74 6.97
N PRO A 98 -1.31 -14.69 7.00
CA PRO A 98 -0.52 -14.53 5.79
C PRO A 98 -0.91 -15.63 4.79
N PRO A 99 -1.12 -15.32 3.50
CA PRO A 99 -1.35 -16.34 2.50
C PRO A 99 -0.22 -17.36 2.48
N ASP A 100 -0.52 -18.58 2.06
CA ASP A 100 0.40 -19.72 1.99
C ASP A 100 1.72 -19.46 1.19
N TRP A 101 1.74 -18.44 0.34
CA TRP A 101 2.92 -18.01 -0.42
C TRP A 101 3.72 -16.86 0.23
N PHE A 102 3.24 -16.33 1.35
CA PHE A 102 3.91 -15.32 2.16
C PHE A 102 4.86 -16.05 3.11
N VAL A 103 5.96 -16.54 2.57
CA VAL A 103 7.02 -17.19 3.34
C VAL A 103 7.62 -16.14 4.25
N VAL A 104 7.18 -16.10 5.51
CA VAL A 104 8.04 -15.63 6.58
C VAL A 104 9.22 -16.58 6.53
N GLU A 105 10.40 -16.09 6.15
CA GLU A 105 11.62 -16.87 6.31
C GLU A 105 11.62 -17.36 7.75
N ASP A 106 11.40 -18.66 7.96
CA ASP A 106 11.55 -19.24 9.28
C ASP A 106 12.94 -18.84 9.76
N PRO A 107 13.08 -18.31 11.00
CA PRO A 107 14.39 -18.02 11.54
C PRO A 107 15.26 -19.27 11.36
N PRO A 108 16.52 -19.11 10.89
CA PRO A 108 17.37 -20.25 10.61
C PRO A 108 17.35 -21.18 11.83
N PRO A 109 17.18 -22.51 11.64
CA PRO A 109 17.15 -23.44 12.74
C PRO A 109 18.39 -23.15 13.57
N ARG A 110 18.16 -22.78 14.84
CA ARG A 110 19.22 -22.56 15.81
C ARG A 110 20.07 -23.82 15.76
N THR A 111 21.25 -23.72 15.16
CA THR A 111 22.22 -24.80 15.19
C THR A 111 22.42 -25.10 16.65
N GLU A 112 21.88 -26.23 17.09
CA GLU A 112 22.21 -26.82 18.37
C GLU A 112 23.72 -26.98 18.31
N ASP A 113 24.42 -26.10 19.03
CA ASP A 113 25.84 -26.20 19.19
C ASP A 113 26.12 -27.62 19.66
N SER A 114 26.80 -28.32 18.76
CA SER A 114 27.32 -29.66 18.91
C SER A 114 27.77 -29.92 20.33
N VAL A 115 27.19 -30.96 20.91
CA VAL A 115 27.83 -31.83 21.89
C VAL A 115 29.33 -31.94 21.55
N ILE A 116 30.17 -31.23 22.30
CA ILE A 116 31.56 -31.63 22.47
C ILE A 116 31.59 -32.47 23.74
N ARG A 117 31.64 -33.77 23.50
CA ARG A 117 32.01 -34.82 24.43
C ARG A 117 33.50 -34.99 24.24
N ASP A 118 34.30 -34.56 25.21
CA ASP A 118 35.72 -34.87 25.51
C ASP A 118 36.01 -34.04 26.78
N GLU A 119 36.41 -34.52 27.95
CA GLU A 119 37.23 -35.66 28.41
C GLU A 119 36.77 -36.07 29.83
#